data_AF-A0A9X0QKC1-F1
#
_entry.id   AF-A0A9X0QKC1-F1
#
_cell.length_a   1.000
_cell.length_b   1.000
_cell.length_c   1.000
_cell.angle_alpha   90.00
_cell.angle_beta   90.00
_cell.angle_gamma   90.00
#
_symmetry.space_group_name_H-M   'P 1'
#
loop_
_entity.id
_entity.type
_entity.pdbx_description
1 polymer ?
#
loop_
_entity_poly.entity_id
_entity_poly.type
_entity_poly.pdbx_seq_one_letter_code
_entity_poly.pdbx_strand_id
1 'polypeptide(L)' 'MADPNHIESMDQIHSSEQDTDALENKINESDESTTAPDDYAAMRHEQERLRQVILQRKSEIERNNWSDLKG' A
#
# COMPACT_ATOMS: atom_id res chain seq x y z
N MET A 1 17.25 21.71 -25.32
CA MET A 1 17.63 20.42 -24.72
C MET A 1 16.70 20.25 -23.53
N ALA A 2 15.75 19.31 -23.59
CA ALA A 2 14.89 19.01 -22.45
C ALA A 2 15.71 18.13 -21.48
N ASP A 3 15.78 18.51 -20.21
CA ASP A 3 16.36 17.66 -19.16
C ASP A 3 15.51 16.38 -19.06
N PRO A 4 16.07 15.18 -19.33
CA PRO A 4 15.33 13.93 -19.26
C PRO A 4 15.29 13.34 -17.85
N ASN A 5 15.93 13.99 -16.87
CA ASN A 5 15.86 13.58 -15.48
C ASN A 5 14.59 14.14 -14.86
N HIS A 6 13.85 13.26 -14.18
CA HIS A 6 12.80 13.59 -13.22
C HIS A 6 11.34 13.49 -13.71
N ILE A 7 11.02 12.40 -14.42
CA ILE A 7 9.65 11.86 -14.50
C ILE A 7 9.65 10.38 -14.07
N GLU A 8 10.49 10.00 -13.11
CA GLU A 8 10.42 8.65 -12.50
C GLU A 8 9.67 8.67 -11.15
N SER A 9 9.58 9.82 -10.47
CA SER A 9 8.90 9.90 -9.17
C SER A 9 7.38 9.86 -9.26
N MET A 10 6.75 10.57 -10.22
CA MET A 10 5.28 10.65 -10.25
C MET A 10 4.60 9.33 -10.64
N ASP A 11 5.14 8.59 -11.61
CA ASP A 11 4.56 7.29 -12.00
C ASP A 11 4.73 6.23 -10.90
N GLN A 12 5.82 6.26 -10.14
CA GLN A 12 6.03 5.34 -9.01
C GLN A 12 5.09 5.64 -7.83
N ILE A 13 4.84 6.92 -7.52
CA ILE A 13 3.95 7.29 -6.41
C ILE A 13 2.50 6.87 -6.73
N HIS A 14 2.02 7.17 -7.94
CA HIS A 14 0.67 6.76 -8.36
C HIS A 14 0.49 5.24 -8.37
N SER A 15 1.50 4.48 -8.84
CA SER A 15 1.44 3.02 -8.83
C SER A 15 1.44 2.45 -7.41
N SER A 16 2.17 3.08 -6.48
CA SER A 16 2.23 2.62 -5.09
C SER A 16 0.96 2.95 -4.30
N GLU A 17 0.31 4.08 -4.57
CA GLU A 17 -0.99 4.45 -3.99
C GLU A 17 -2.11 3.50 -4.46
N GLN A 18 -2.19 3.22 -5.77
CA GLN A 18 -3.16 2.27 -6.32
C GLN A 18 -3.01 0.86 -5.76
N ASP A 19 -1.77 0.42 -5.50
CA ASP A 19 -1.52 -0.86 -4.85
C ASP A 19 -1.99 -0.89 -3.40
N THR A 20 -1.90 0.23 -2.66
CA THR A 20 -2.40 0.28 -1.28
C THR A 20 -3.93 0.19 -1.22
N ASP A 21 -4.65 0.84 -2.14
CA ASP A 21 -6.11 0.73 -2.23
C ASP A 21 -6.55 -0.71 -2.52
N ALA A 22 -5.82 -1.42 -3.39
CA ALA A 22 -6.10 -2.82 -3.70
C ALA A 22 -5.91 -3.74 -2.49
N LEU A 23 -4.92 -3.46 -1.64
CA LEU A 23 -4.67 -4.20 -0.39
C LEU A 23 -5.74 -3.89 0.67
N GLU A 24 -6.20 -2.64 0.77
CA GLU A 24 -7.29 -2.24 1.67
C GLU A 24 -8.62 -2.90 1.29
N ASN A 25 -8.93 -3.00 -0.01
CA ASN A 25 -10.12 -3.71 -0.48
C ASN A 25 -10.09 -5.21 -0.12
N LYS A 26 -8.95 -5.88 -0.26
CA LYS A 26 -8.79 -7.29 0.15
C LYS A 26 -9.02 -7.50 1.65
N ILE A 27 -8.59 -6.55 2.48
CA ILE A 27 -8.83 -6.58 3.93
C ILE A 27 -10.32 -6.48 4.23
N ASN A 28 -11.04 -5.57 3.57
CA ASN A 28 -12.48 -5.37 3.78
C ASN A 28 -13.30 -6.57 3.32
N GLU A 29 -12.99 -7.15 2.17
CA GLU A 29 -13.66 -8.38 1.68
C GLU A 29 -13.44 -9.56 2.62
N SER A 30 -12.29 -9.61 3.29
CA SER A 30 -11.99 -10.65 4.27
C SER A 30 -12.81 -10.47 5.56
N ASP A 31 -13.09 -9.24 6.00
CA ASP A 31 -13.89 -8.98 7.20
C ASP A 31 -15.38 -9.34 7.04
N GLU A 32 -15.91 -9.38 5.80
CA GLU A 32 -17.29 -9.81 5.51
C GLU A 32 -17.46 -11.34 5.43
N SER A 33 -16.37 -12.12 5.48
CA SER A 33 -16.43 -13.58 5.37
C SER A 33 -16.83 -14.24 6.70
N THR A 34 -17.96 -14.97 6.71
CA THR A 34 -18.31 -15.88 7.81
C THR A 34 -17.54 -17.20 7.68
N THR A 35 -16.29 -17.21 8.15
CA THR A 35 -15.37 -18.34 8.03
C THR A 35 -15.35 -19.22 9.27
N ALA A 36 -15.01 -20.50 9.09
CA ALA A 36 -14.85 -21.44 10.20
C ALA A 36 -13.71 -21.00 11.15
N PRO A 37 -13.72 -21.41 12.43
CA PRO A 37 -12.77 -20.90 13.43
C PRO A 37 -11.29 -21.09 13.09
N ASP A 38 -10.94 -22.19 12.41
CA ASP A 38 -9.55 -22.48 12.00
C ASP A 38 -9.11 -21.56 10.84
N ASP A 39 -10.02 -21.27 9.91
CA ASP A 39 -9.80 -20.34 8.80
C ASP A 39 -9.78 -18.89 9.28
N TYR A 40 -10.51 -18.59 10.35
CA TYR A 40 -10.55 -17.26 10.97
C TYR A 40 -9.17 -16.82 11.47
N ALA A 41 -8.44 -17.72 12.13
CA ALA A 41 -7.09 -17.41 12.60
C ALA A 41 -6.12 -17.12 11.45
N ALA A 42 -6.18 -17.92 10.37
CA ALA A 42 -5.37 -17.72 9.17
C ALA A 42 -5.72 -16.40 8.46
N MET A 43 -7.02 -16.11 8.31
CA MET A 43 -7.49 -14.84 7.74
C MET A 43 -7.03 -13.63 8.55
N ARG A 44 -7.16 -13.68 9.89
CA ARG A 44 -6.71 -12.59 10.77
C ARG A 44 -5.21 -12.37 10.68
N HIS A 45 -4.43 -13.43 10.53
CA HIS A 45 -2.99 -13.34 10.37
C HIS A 45 -2.59 -12.70 9.03
N GLU A 46 -3.28 -13.05 7.95
CA GLU A 46 -3.04 -12.43 6.64
C GLU A 46 -3.51 -10.96 6.63
N GLN A 47 -4.65 -10.67 7.24
CA GLN A 47 -5.15 -9.30 7.39
C GLN A 47 -4.15 -8.39 8.10
N GLU A 48 -3.56 -8.87 9.20
CA GLU A 48 -2.52 -8.14 9.93
C GLU A 48 -1.28 -7.93 9.06
N ARG A 49 -0.84 -8.96 8.33
CA ARG A 49 0.28 -8.84 7.39
C ARG A 49 0.02 -7.76 6.34
N LEU A 50 -1.18 -7.74 5.74
CA LEU A 50 -1.56 -6.75 4.74
C LEU A 50 -1.59 -5.33 5.33
N ARG A 51 -2.10 -5.15 6.56
CA ARG A 51 -2.06 -3.85 7.26
C ARG A 51 -0.63 -3.33 7.45
N GLN A 52 0.30 -4.20 7.84
CA GLN A 52 1.71 -3.83 8.01
C GLN A 52 2.34 -3.40 6.68
N VAL A 53 2.03 -4.11 5.58
CA VAL A 53 2.50 -3.75 4.23
C VAL A 53 1.96 -2.38 3.80
N ILE A 54 0.67 -2.11 4.03
CA ILE A 54 0.06 -0.81 3.72
C ILE A 54 0.73 0.29 4.53
N LEU A 55 0.96 0.08 5.83
CA LEU A 55 1.61 1.07 6.70
C LEU A 55 3.02 1.41 6.21
N GLN A 56 3.79 0.38 5.84
CA GLN A 56 5.13 0.57 5.30
C GLN A 56 5.11 1.36 3.98
N ARG A 57 4.22 1.01 3.05
CA ARG A 57 4.08 1.70 1.76
C ARG A 57 3.61 3.15 1.92
N LYS A 58 2.65 3.41 2.80
CA LYS A 58 2.20 4.78 3.13
C LYS A 58 3.36 5.62 3.66
N SER A 59 4.19 5.05 4.55
CA SER A 59 5.38 5.73 5.06
C SER A 59 6.46 5.97 3.98
N GLU A 60 6.61 5.06 3.02
CA GLU A 60 7.49 5.26 1.85
C GLU A 60 6.98 6.39 0.93
N ILE A 61 5.68 6.42 0.63
CA ILE A 61 5.05 7.49 -0.14
C ILE A 61 5.24 8.85 0.55
N GLU A 62 4.98 8.94 1.86
CA GLU A 62 5.20 10.17 2.62
C GLU A 62 6.66 10.63 2.58
N ARG A 63 7.63 9.72 2.73
CA ARG A 63 9.06 10.06 2.64
C ARG A 63 9.47 10.56 1.26
N ASN A 64 8.94 9.95 0.20
CA ASN A 64 9.22 10.39 -1.17
C ASN A 64 8.64 11.79 -1.41
N ASN A 65 7.38 12.04 -1.01
CA ASN A 65 6.76 13.36 -1.11
C ASN A 65 7.51 14.45 -0.34
N TRP A 66 8.06 14.14 0.84
CA TRP A 66 8.88 15.08 1.62
C TRP A 66 10.25 15.37 0.98
N SER A 67 10.81 14.41 0.24
CA SER A 67 12.09 14.56 -0.45
C SER A 67 11.96 15.47 -1.67
N ASP A 68 10.84 15.36 -2.40
CA ASP A 68 10.54 16.21 -3.57
C ASP A 68 10.25 17.68 -3.19
N LEU A 69 9.76 17.95 -1.98
CA LEU A 69 9.51 19.32 -1.48
C LEU A 69 10.76 20.07 -0.99
N LYS A 70 11.89 19.37 -0.83
CA LYS A 70 13.14 19.91 -0.24
C LYS A 70 14.28 20.05 -1.24
N GLY A 71 14.12 19.56 -2.48
CA GLY A 71 15.03 19.77 -3.62
C GLY A 71 14.66 21.00 -4.44
#